data_AF-A0A8S3HNM6-F1
#
_entry.id   AF-A0A8S3HNM6-F1
#
_cell.length_a   1.000
_cell.length_b   1.000
_cell.length_c   1.000
_cell.angle_alpha   90.00
_cell.angle_beta   90.00
_cell.angle_gamma   90.00
#
_symmetry.space_group_name_H-M   'P 1'
#
loop_
_entity.id
_entity.type
_entity.pdbx_description
1 polymer ?
#
loop_
_entity_poly.entity_id
_entity_poly.type
_entity_poly.pdbx_seq_one_letter_code
_entity_poly.pdbx_strand_id
1 'polypeptide(L)'
;FIDITRFKYPQRPIIFLALCYFFISCGYLLRLVLGHKNVACRLENPDDQQSYVQLVHVSGPSNCTFVFVLIYFFGMASSIWWVILTLTWFLAAGFKWSSEAIAHYSLQYHLVAWLVPCIQTITILMLKGIDGDSISGICYVGHTNSSMLRRFVIIPLITCLTIGTIFLLGGLISLMRIRNVMKIQDRTKTSKLEKLMVRIGLYSILYTVPATFVIGIYFYELRYRATWEENPFCDDCPNLLR
;
A
#
# COMPACT_ATOMS: atom_id res chain seq x y z
N PHE A 1 -23.43 2.60 -19.43
CA PHE A 1 -22.58 3.61 -18.76
C PHE A 1 -22.62 3.37 -17.26
N ILE A 2 -21.46 3.29 -16.60
CA ILE A 2 -21.36 3.17 -15.14
C ILE A 2 -21.78 4.51 -14.52
N ASP A 3 -22.81 4.50 -13.68
CA ASP A 3 -23.28 5.71 -12.99
C ASP A 3 -22.32 6.09 -11.86
N ILE A 4 -21.50 7.10 -12.13
CA ILE A 4 -20.46 7.63 -11.23
C ILE A 4 -21.08 8.42 -10.06
N THR A 5 -22.34 8.85 -10.18
CA THR A 5 -23.05 9.62 -9.13
C THR A 5 -23.68 8.73 -8.07
N ARG A 6 -23.77 7.42 -8.34
CA ARG A 6 -24.34 6.42 -7.44
C ARG A 6 -23.59 6.27 -6.12
N PHE A 7 -22.27 6.48 -6.12
CA PHE A 7 -21.42 6.27 -4.93
C PHE A 7 -21.00 7.60 -4.32
N LYS A 8 -21.74 8.01 -3.28
CA LYS A 8 -21.45 9.21 -2.49
C LYS A 8 -20.46 8.90 -1.36
N TYR A 9 -19.78 9.92 -0.85
CA TYR A 9 -19.04 9.79 0.41
C TYR A 9 -20.00 9.35 1.53
N PRO A 10 -19.57 8.44 2.43
CA PRO A 10 -18.21 7.94 2.67
C PRO A 10 -17.82 6.66 1.89
N GLN A 11 -18.63 6.16 0.95
CA GLN A 11 -18.32 4.91 0.23
C GLN A 11 -17.28 5.07 -0.89
N ARG A 12 -17.17 6.29 -1.45
CA ARG A 12 -16.35 6.59 -2.62
C ARG A 12 -14.87 6.15 -2.51
N PRO A 13 -14.17 6.28 -1.36
CA PRO A 13 -12.80 5.79 -1.21
C PRO A 13 -12.60 4.29 -1.51
N ILE A 14 -13.64 3.46 -1.34
CA ILE A 14 -13.58 2.01 -1.62
C ILE A 14 -13.31 1.76 -3.12
N ILE A 15 -13.85 2.60 -4.00
CA ILE A 15 -13.64 2.48 -5.44
C ILE A 15 -12.18 2.75 -5.79
N PHE A 16 -11.58 3.76 -5.17
CA PHE A 16 -10.17 4.08 -5.40
C PHE A 16 -9.23 3.04 -4.79
N LEU A 17 -9.58 2.46 -3.64
CA LEU A 17 -8.89 1.29 -3.09
C LEU A 17 -8.90 0.12 -4.08
N ALA A 18 -10.07 -0.22 -4.62
CA ALA A 18 -10.20 -1.29 -5.60
C ALA A 18 -9.37 -1.00 -6.88
N LEU A 19 -9.37 0.25 -7.34
CA LEU A 19 -8.56 0.68 -8.47
C LEU A 19 -7.05 0.53 -8.19
N CYS A 20 -6.59 0.92 -6.99
CA CYS A 20 -5.19 0.74 -6.60
C CYS A 20 -4.80 -0.74 -6.61
N TYR A 21 -5.62 -1.61 -6.00
CA TYR A 21 -5.36 -3.05 -5.99
C TYR A 21 -5.39 -3.67 -7.38
N PHE A 22 -6.25 -3.19 -8.28
CA PHE A 22 -6.25 -3.61 -9.67
C PHE A 22 -4.88 -3.35 -10.33
N PHE A 23 -4.33 -2.14 -10.18
CA PHE A 23 -3.01 -1.81 -10.75
C PHE A 23 -1.86 -2.56 -10.09
N ILE A 24 -1.93 -2.80 -8.77
CA ILE A 24 -0.97 -3.67 -8.07
C ILE A 24 -1.00 -5.07 -8.67
N SER A 25 -2.19 -5.64 -8.89
CA SER A 25 -2.34 -6.94 -9.56
C SER A 25 -1.78 -6.92 -10.98
N CYS A 26 -2.01 -5.84 -11.75
CA CYS A 26 -1.39 -5.68 -13.07
C CYS A 26 0.14 -5.70 -12.99
N GLY A 27 0.75 -5.07 -11.97
CA GLY A 27 2.20 -5.11 -11.76
C GLY A 27 2.74 -6.53 -11.60
N TYR A 28 2.09 -7.35 -10.77
CA TYR A 28 2.45 -8.76 -10.60
C TYR A 28 2.20 -9.60 -11.85
N LEU A 29 1.12 -9.35 -12.58
CA LEU A 29 0.84 -10.04 -13.85
C LEU A 29 1.84 -9.67 -14.94
N LEU A 30 2.25 -8.40 -15.00
CA LEU A 30 3.21 -7.95 -16.00
C LEU A 30 4.56 -8.63 -15.84
N ARG A 31 5.00 -8.87 -14.59
CA ARG A 31 6.17 -9.69 -14.29
C ARG A 31 6.09 -11.10 -14.90
N LEU A 32 4.90 -11.70 -14.95
CA LEU A 32 4.69 -13.01 -15.56
C LEU A 32 4.75 -12.96 -17.10
N VAL A 33 4.19 -11.90 -17.70
CA VAL A 33 4.14 -11.73 -19.16
C VAL A 33 5.51 -11.38 -19.74
N LEU A 34 6.23 -10.44 -19.11
CA LEU A 34 7.53 -9.97 -19.58
C LEU A 34 8.66 -10.96 -19.24
N GLY A 35 8.45 -11.81 -18.24
CA GLY A 35 9.43 -12.78 -17.77
C GLY A 35 10.36 -12.21 -16.70
N HIS A 36 10.70 -13.07 -15.74
CA HIS A 36 11.52 -12.74 -14.56
C HIS A 36 12.82 -12.01 -14.90
N LYS A 37 13.60 -12.56 -15.84
CA LYS A 37 14.93 -12.03 -16.22
C LYS A 37 14.85 -10.64 -16.84
N ASN A 38 13.80 -10.34 -17.60
CA ASN A 38 13.64 -9.06 -18.31
C ASN A 38 13.14 -7.93 -17.40
N VAL A 39 12.66 -8.26 -16.21
CA VAL A 39 12.13 -7.29 -15.24
C VAL A 39 13.12 -7.03 -14.12
N ALA A 40 13.72 -8.07 -13.53
CA ALA A 40 14.50 -7.93 -12.30
C ALA A 40 16.01 -8.19 -12.48
N CYS A 41 16.46 -8.66 -13.64
CA CYS A 41 17.85 -9.05 -13.86
C CYS A 41 18.49 -8.30 -15.04
N ARG A 42 19.82 -8.29 -15.06
CA ARG A 42 20.64 -7.94 -16.22
C ARG A 42 21.72 -8.99 -16.43
N LEU A 43 22.27 -9.05 -17.64
CA LEU A 43 23.47 -9.83 -17.91
C LEU A 43 24.64 -9.22 -17.14
N GLU A 44 25.45 -10.09 -16.54
CA GLU A 44 26.68 -9.68 -15.84
C GLU A 44 27.74 -9.22 -16.84
N ASN A 45 27.97 -10.02 -17.88
CA ASN A 45 28.82 -9.68 -19.02
C ASN A 45 27.98 -9.77 -20.31
N PRO A 46 28.04 -8.76 -21.21
CA PRO A 46 27.31 -8.81 -22.49
C PRO A 46 27.72 -9.98 -23.38
N ASP A 47 28.98 -10.42 -23.27
CA ASP A 47 29.58 -11.48 -24.07
C ASP A 47 29.32 -12.89 -23.52
N ASP A 48 28.97 -13.00 -22.24
CA ASP A 48 28.63 -14.26 -21.56
C ASP A 48 27.12 -14.30 -21.26
N GLN A 49 26.36 -14.97 -22.12
CA GLN A 49 24.89 -15.07 -22.01
C GLN A 49 24.40 -16.01 -20.89
N GLN A 50 25.29 -16.59 -20.08
CA GLN A 50 24.91 -17.52 -19.02
C GLN A 50 24.78 -16.88 -17.63
N SER A 51 25.37 -15.70 -17.40
CA SER A 51 25.49 -15.11 -16.07
C SER A 51 24.55 -13.90 -15.89
N TYR A 52 23.55 -14.01 -14.99
CA TYR A 52 22.57 -12.96 -14.69
C TYR A 52 22.74 -12.46 -13.25
N VAL A 53 22.72 -11.14 -13.08
CA VAL A 53 22.73 -10.47 -11.78
C VAL A 53 21.47 -9.63 -11.58
N GLN A 54 21.08 -9.42 -10.33
CA GLN A 54 19.94 -8.55 -10.01
C GLN A 54 20.18 -7.11 -10.46
N LEU A 55 19.10 -6.43 -10.83
CA LEU A 55 19.12 -5.00 -11.13
C LEU A 55 19.24 -4.21 -9.82
N VAL A 56 20.19 -3.28 -9.76
CA VAL A 56 20.40 -2.40 -8.60
C VAL A 56 20.53 -0.98 -9.09
N HIS A 57 20.07 -0.01 -8.29
CA HIS A 57 20.18 1.42 -8.59
C HIS A 57 19.53 1.82 -9.92
N VAL A 58 18.38 1.20 -10.24
CA VAL A 58 17.65 1.48 -11.47
C VAL A 58 17.17 2.92 -11.46
N SER A 59 17.46 3.63 -12.56
CA SER A 59 17.00 5.00 -12.78
C SER A 59 16.52 5.16 -14.22
N GLY A 60 15.42 5.89 -14.39
CA GLY A 60 14.80 6.13 -15.70
C GLY A 60 13.78 5.06 -16.15
N PRO A 61 13.23 5.21 -17.37
CA PRO A 61 12.20 4.32 -17.90
C PRO A 61 12.74 2.92 -18.22
N SER A 62 12.15 1.88 -17.63
CA SER A 62 12.46 0.47 -17.89
C SER A 62 11.29 -0.42 -17.49
N ASN A 63 11.29 -1.70 -17.89
CA ASN A 63 10.30 -2.69 -17.44
C ASN A 63 10.26 -2.78 -15.90
N CYS A 64 11.45 -2.75 -15.28
CA CYS A 64 11.63 -2.71 -13.83
C CYS A 64 10.92 -1.50 -13.21
N THR A 65 11.19 -0.30 -13.74
CA THR A 65 10.57 0.94 -13.27
C THR A 65 9.05 0.93 -13.42
N PHE A 66 8.54 0.35 -14.51
CA PHE A 66 7.09 0.28 -14.74
C PHE A 66 6.40 -0.68 -13.76
N VAL A 67 6.98 -1.86 -13.49
CA VAL A 67 6.50 -2.77 -12.45
C VAL A 67 6.58 -2.12 -11.07
N PHE A 68 7.69 -1.43 -10.77
CA PHE A 68 7.84 -0.66 -9.53
C PHE A 68 6.73 0.37 -9.36
N VAL A 69 6.42 1.18 -10.38
CA VAL A 69 5.34 2.18 -10.30
C VAL A 69 3.99 1.50 -10.07
N LEU A 70 3.68 0.42 -10.78
CA LEU A 70 2.40 -0.30 -10.61
C LEU A 70 2.22 -0.85 -9.19
N ILE A 71 3.29 -1.35 -8.55
CA ILE A 71 3.22 -1.95 -7.23
C ILE A 71 3.36 -0.88 -6.13
N TYR A 72 4.43 -0.07 -6.16
CA TYR A 72 4.77 0.87 -5.11
C TYR A 72 3.82 2.08 -5.06
N PHE A 73 3.63 2.80 -6.17
CA PHE A 73 2.81 4.02 -6.18
C PHE A 73 1.37 3.70 -5.78
N PHE A 74 0.78 2.66 -6.38
CA PHE A 74 -0.58 2.26 -6.06
C PHE A 74 -0.70 1.60 -4.67
N GLY A 75 0.33 0.92 -4.17
CA GLY A 75 0.37 0.42 -2.80
C GLY A 75 0.42 1.52 -1.72
N MET A 76 1.14 2.60 -1.99
CA MET A 76 1.15 3.78 -1.12
C MET A 76 -0.16 4.55 -1.24
N ALA A 77 -0.69 4.72 -2.45
CA ALA A 77 -1.99 5.35 -2.68
C ALA A 77 -3.12 4.57 -1.99
N SER A 78 -3.13 3.23 -2.03
CA SER A 78 -4.13 2.41 -1.33
C SER A 78 -4.09 2.63 0.18
N SER A 79 -2.89 2.71 0.77
CA SER A 79 -2.74 2.99 2.20
C SER A 79 -3.35 4.34 2.60
N ILE A 80 -3.15 5.38 1.78
CA ILE A 80 -3.73 6.70 2.03
C ILE A 80 -5.24 6.72 1.79
N TRP A 81 -5.73 6.04 0.74
CA TRP A 81 -7.17 5.89 0.51
C TRP A 81 -7.86 5.14 1.65
N TRP A 82 -7.18 4.18 2.29
CA TRP A 82 -7.68 3.55 3.51
C TRP A 82 -7.74 4.54 4.69
N VAL A 83 -6.74 5.40 4.88
CA VAL A 83 -6.82 6.48 5.90
C VAL A 83 -7.98 7.44 5.63
N ILE A 84 -8.22 7.81 4.37
CA ILE A 84 -9.36 8.65 3.98
C ILE A 84 -10.69 7.92 4.24
N LEU A 85 -10.75 6.62 3.97
CA LEU A 85 -11.93 5.80 4.27
C LEU A 85 -12.24 5.82 5.78
N THR A 86 -11.24 5.60 6.63
CA THR A 86 -11.42 5.59 8.10
C THR A 86 -11.77 6.97 8.64
N LEU A 87 -11.16 8.04 8.10
CA LEU A 87 -11.50 9.43 8.41
C LEU A 87 -12.94 9.75 8.05
N THR A 88 -13.35 9.52 6.80
CA THR A 88 -14.71 9.86 6.33
C THR A 88 -15.78 9.00 7.02
N TRP A 89 -15.43 7.76 7.37
CA TRP A 89 -16.27 6.91 8.22
C TRP A 89 -16.40 7.48 9.64
N PHE A 90 -15.30 7.91 10.25
CA PHE A 90 -15.32 8.56 11.56
C PHE A 90 -16.13 9.87 11.55
N LEU A 91 -15.98 10.72 10.53
CA LEU A 91 -16.76 11.95 10.39
C LEU A 91 -18.27 11.66 10.27
N ALA A 92 -18.64 10.63 9.52
CA ALA A 92 -20.02 10.19 9.40
C ALA A 92 -20.56 9.58 10.72
N ALA A 93 -19.75 8.78 11.43
CA ALA A 93 -20.13 8.05 12.63
C ALA A 93 -20.11 8.86 13.92
N GLY A 94 -19.04 9.61 14.14
CA GLY A 94 -18.80 10.42 15.32
C GLY A 94 -19.47 11.78 15.25
N PHE A 95 -19.17 12.54 14.20
CA PHE A 95 -19.65 13.91 14.04
C PHE A 95 -20.99 14.01 13.28
N LYS A 96 -21.54 12.88 12.82
CA LYS A 96 -22.80 12.81 12.07
C LYS A 96 -22.82 13.72 10.84
N TRP A 97 -21.67 13.93 10.21
CA TRP A 97 -21.60 14.74 8.99
C TRP A 97 -22.45 14.13 7.87
N SER A 98 -23.14 14.99 7.12
CA SER A 98 -23.85 14.58 5.91
C SER A 98 -22.86 14.20 4.81
N SER A 99 -23.31 13.38 3.85
CA SER A 99 -22.49 13.05 2.68
C SER A 99 -22.02 14.28 1.89
N GLU A 100 -22.79 15.36 1.92
CA GLU A 100 -22.46 16.64 1.27
C GLU A 100 -21.34 17.38 2.00
N ALA A 101 -21.41 17.46 3.34
CA ALA A 101 -20.36 18.06 4.15
C ALA A 101 -19.01 17.33 3.98
N ILE A 102 -19.03 16.01 3.86
CA ILE A 102 -17.83 15.21 3.57
C ILE A 102 -17.35 15.45 2.14
N ALA A 103 -18.27 15.52 1.17
CA ALA A 103 -17.93 15.73 -0.24
C ALA A 103 -17.32 17.11 -0.53
N HIS A 104 -17.62 18.13 0.29
CA HIS A 104 -17.01 19.46 0.20
C HIS A 104 -15.47 19.41 0.24
N TYR A 105 -14.89 18.47 0.98
CA TYR A 105 -13.44 18.28 1.10
C TYR A 105 -12.85 17.26 0.11
N SER A 106 -13.64 16.78 -0.86
CA SER A 106 -13.22 15.73 -1.80
C SER A 106 -11.94 16.05 -2.57
N LEU A 107 -11.77 17.29 -3.03
CA LEU A 107 -10.56 17.71 -3.73
C LEU A 107 -9.31 17.51 -2.86
N GLN A 108 -9.37 17.87 -1.59
CA GLN A 108 -8.23 17.72 -0.67
C GLN A 108 -7.89 16.25 -0.44
N TYR A 109 -8.91 15.39 -0.28
CA TYR A 109 -8.70 13.95 -0.18
C TYR A 109 -7.98 13.39 -1.40
N HIS A 110 -8.40 13.79 -2.60
CA HIS A 110 -7.78 13.39 -3.85
C HIS A 110 -6.34 13.91 -3.99
N LEU A 111 -6.10 15.17 -3.67
CA LEU A 111 -4.76 15.76 -3.71
C LEU A 111 -3.81 15.00 -2.80
N VAL A 112 -4.18 14.77 -1.53
CA VAL A 112 -3.34 14.03 -0.58
C VAL A 112 -3.11 12.60 -1.05
N ALA A 113 -4.15 11.89 -1.49
CA ALA A 113 -4.06 10.49 -1.90
C ALA A 113 -3.13 10.24 -3.09
N TRP A 114 -3.04 11.19 -4.02
CA TRP A 114 -2.23 11.03 -5.23
C TRP A 114 -0.89 11.73 -5.16
N LEU A 115 -0.82 12.92 -4.53
CA LEU A 115 0.41 13.70 -4.50
C LEU A 115 1.45 13.10 -3.55
N VAL A 116 1.04 12.58 -2.39
CA VAL A 116 1.99 11.99 -1.42
C VAL A 116 2.72 10.78 -2.03
N PRO A 117 2.04 9.77 -2.62
CA PRO A 117 2.73 8.66 -3.29
C PRO A 117 3.54 9.12 -4.49
N CYS A 118 3.09 10.16 -5.21
CA CYS A 118 3.82 10.72 -6.34
C CYS A 118 5.18 11.30 -5.88
N ILE A 119 5.17 12.12 -4.82
CA ILE A 119 6.40 12.69 -4.24
C ILE A 119 7.33 11.58 -3.75
N GLN A 120 6.80 10.56 -3.07
CA GLN A 120 7.60 9.41 -2.62
C GLN A 120 8.25 8.70 -3.82
N THR A 121 7.48 8.41 -4.86
CA THR A 121 7.94 7.70 -6.08
C THR A 121 9.03 8.49 -6.80
N ILE A 122 8.82 9.80 -6.99
CA ILE A 122 9.81 10.70 -7.61
C ILE A 122 11.09 10.72 -6.77
N THR A 123 10.97 10.82 -5.45
CA THR A 123 12.14 10.86 -4.56
C THR A 123 12.94 9.57 -4.66
N ILE A 124 12.29 8.41 -4.70
CA ILE A 124 12.95 7.10 -4.84
C ILE A 124 13.68 7.00 -6.19
N LEU A 125 13.06 7.49 -7.27
CA LEU A 125 13.68 7.54 -8.59
C LEU A 125 14.93 8.42 -8.61
N MET A 126 14.88 9.59 -7.99
CA MET A 126 16.01 10.51 -7.90
C MET A 126 17.15 9.93 -7.05
N LEU A 127 16.81 9.20 -5.98
CA LEU A 127 17.78 8.53 -5.12
C LEU A 127 18.30 7.20 -5.70
N LYS A 128 17.84 6.79 -6.89
CA LYS A 128 18.15 5.49 -7.50
C LYS A 128 17.94 4.33 -6.50
N GLY A 129 16.80 4.37 -5.80
CA GLY A 129 16.47 3.41 -4.74
C GLY A 129 15.69 2.18 -5.21
N ILE A 130 15.53 1.99 -6.53
CA ILE A 130 14.79 0.87 -7.12
C ILE A 130 15.75 -0.27 -7.40
N ASP A 131 15.43 -1.43 -6.87
CA ASP A 131 16.18 -2.67 -7.06
C ASP A 131 15.23 -3.79 -7.54
N GLY A 132 15.75 -4.70 -8.34
CA GLY A 132 15.08 -5.95 -8.71
C GLY A 132 15.29 -7.00 -7.62
N ASP A 133 14.25 -7.77 -7.35
CA ASP A 133 14.32 -8.95 -6.48
C ASP A 133 14.52 -10.21 -7.35
N SER A 134 15.64 -10.90 -7.14
CA SER A 134 16.03 -12.11 -7.87
C SER A 134 15.16 -13.34 -7.52
N ILE A 135 14.39 -13.30 -6.44
CA ILE A 135 13.49 -14.39 -6.05
C ILE A 135 12.10 -14.13 -6.65
N SER A 136 11.49 -12.98 -6.33
CA SER A 136 10.13 -12.70 -6.77
C SER A 136 10.06 -12.20 -8.22
N GLY A 137 11.14 -11.66 -8.78
CA GLY A 137 11.19 -11.12 -10.14
C GLY A 137 10.46 -9.80 -10.32
N ILE A 138 10.12 -9.09 -9.24
CA ILE A 138 9.57 -7.75 -9.31
C ILE A 138 10.65 -6.72 -8.99
N CYS A 139 10.35 -5.46 -9.25
CA CYS A 139 11.17 -4.34 -8.81
C CYS A 139 10.49 -3.56 -7.70
N TYR A 140 11.24 -3.29 -6.65
CA TYR A 140 10.74 -2.60 -5.47
C TYR A 140 11.83 -1.74 -4.82
N VAL A 141 11.44 -0.87 -3.90
CA VAL A 141 12.39 -0.02 -3.17
C VAL A 141 12.97 -0.76 -1.97
N GLY A 142 14.28 -0.60 -1.76
CA GLY A 142 14.95 -1.03 -0.53
C GLY A 142 15.21 -2.53 -0.43
N HIS A 143 15.27 -3.25 -1.57
CA HIS A 143 15.67 -4.65 -1.57
C HIS A 143 17.15 -4.82 -1.26
N THR A 144 18.02 -3.87 -1.61
CA THR A 144 19.45 -3.89 -1.22
C THR A 144 19.77 -2.90 -0.10
N ASN A 145 18.92 -1.88 0.10
CA ASN A 145 19.20 -0.78 1.02
C ASN A 145 18.16 -0.68 2.15
N SER A 146 18.54 -1.13 3.34
CA SER A 146 17.75 -1.06 4.57
C SER A 146 17.26 0.35 4.93
N SER A 147 18.04 1.39 4.60
CA SER A 147 17.65 2.78 4.85
C SER A 147 16.50 3.21 3.96
N MET A 148 16.50 2.79 2.69
CA MET A 148 15.43 3.04 1.74
C MET A 148 14.15 2.30 2.13
N LEU A 149 14.26 1.00 2.49
CA LEU A 149 13.13 0.20 2.97
C LEU A 149 12.46 0.87 4.18
N ARG A 150 13.25 1.28 5.17
CA ARG A 150 12.75 1.93 6.38
C ARG A 150 12.06 3.26 6.08
N ARG A 151 12.69 4.14 5.29
CA ARG A 151 12.20 5.51 5.04
C ARG A 151 10.99 5.54 4.10
N PHE A 152 10.97 4.71 3.07
CA PHE A 152 9.97 4.80 2.01
C PHE A 152 8.87 3.75 2.08
N VAL A 153 9.02 2.73 2.92
CA VAL A 153 8.01 1.67 3.08
C VAL A 153 7.52 1.62 4.53
N ILE A 154 8.40 1.31 5.47
CA ILE A 154 8.00 1.02 6.87
C ILE A 154 7.41 2.27 7.55
N ILE A 155 8.11 3.40 7.54
CA ILE A 155 7.64 4.63 8.20
C ILE A 155 6.28 5.09 7.63
N PRO A 156 6.10 5.25 6.31
CA PRO A 156 4.81 5.63 5.73
C PRO A 156 3.66 4.67 6.07
N LEU A 157 3.91 3.36 6.02
CA LEU A 157 2.89 2.35 6.33
C LEU A 157 2.47 2.40 7.80
N ILE A 158 3.43 2.51 8.72
CA ILE A 158 3.13 2.66 10.15
C ILE A 158 2.35 3.96 10.40
N THR A 159 2.78 5.09 9.83
CA THR A 159 2.09 6.37 9.99
C THR A 159 0.67 6.30 9.45
N CYS A 160 0.44 5.70 8.28
CA CYS A 160 -0.90 5.50 7.76
C CYS A 160 -1.73 4.63 8.71
N LEU A 161 -1.19 3.47 9.12
CA LEU A 161 -1.87 2.52 9.98
C LEU A 161 -2.26 3.13 11.33
N THR A 162 -1.35 3.87 11.98
CA THR A 162 -1.63 4.53 13.27
C THR A 162 -2.71 5.60 13.13
N ILE A 163 -2.64 6.46 12.11
CA ILE A 163 -3.66 7.49 11.87
C ILE A 163 -5.03 6.85 11.60
N GLY A 164 -5.10 5.85 10.72
CA GLY A 164 -6.36 5.22 10.37
C GLY A 164 -6.97 4.39 11.51
N THR A 165 -6.13 3.75 12.33
CA THR A 165 -6.60 3.04 13.54
C THR A 165 -7.15 4.00 14.60
N ILE A 166 -6.54 5.17 14.79
CA ILE A 166 -7.09 6.21 15.68
C ILE A 166 -8.51 6.61 15.24
N PHE A 167 -8.72 6.88 13.94
CA PHE A 167 -10.05 7.20 13.42
C PHE A 167 -11.03 6.03 13.54
N LEU A 168 -10.59 4.79 13.33
CA LEU A 168 -11.42 3.60 13.52
C LEU A 168 -11.89 3.44 14.96
N LEU A 169 -11.00 3.62 15.94
CA LEU A 169 -11.34 3.55 17.35
C LEU A 169 -12.33 4.67 17.74
N GLY A 170 -12.07 5.91 17.31
CA GLY A 170 -12.96 7.04 17.55
C GLY A 170 -14.36 6.85 16.97
N GLY A 171 -14.46 6.31 15.75
CA GLY A 171 -15.75 6.02 15.12
C GLY A 171 -16.46 4.84 15.77
N LEU A 172 -15.74 3.81 16.20
CA LEU A 172 -16.32 2.67 16.91
C LEU A 172 -16.90 3.10 18.27
N ILE A 173 -16.15 3.88 19.05
CA ILE A 173 -16.61 4.41 20.34
C ILE A 173 -17.87 5.26 20.15
N SER A 174 -17.89 6.10 19.12
CA SER A 174 -19.05 6.95 18.81
C SER A 174 -20.29 6.13 18.44
N LEU A 175 -20.13 5.09 17.60
CA LEU A 175 -21.23 4.17 17.26
C LEU A 175 -21.75 3.41 18.48
N MET A 176 -20.86 2.94 19.35
CA MET A 176 -21.26 2.24 20.58
C MET A 176 -22.04 3.16 21.53
N ARG A 177 -21.59 4.42 21.70
CA ARG A 177 -22.29 5.42 22.52
C ARG A 177 -23.72 5.67 22.00
N ILE A 178 -23.86 5.86 20.69
CA ILE A 178 -25.16 6.10 20.04
C ILE A 178 -26.07 4.86 20.18
N ARG A 179 -25.53 3.65 19.97
CA ARG A 179 -26.31 2.40 20.08
C ARG A 179 -26.74 2.08 21.51
N ASN A 180 -25.93 2.44 22.51
CA ASN A 180 -26.31 2.28 23.92
C ASN A 180 -27.45 3.23 24.32
N VAL A 181 -27.46 4.47 23.82
CA VAL A 181 -28.52 5.46 24.12
C VAL A 181 -29.81 5.19 23.34
N MET A 182 -29.73 4.73 22.09
CA MET A 182 -30.90 4.52 21.22
C MET A 182 -31.61 3.17 21.40
N LYS A 183 -31.18 2.32 22.35
CA LYS A 183 -31.93 1.10 22.72
C LYS A 183 -33.35 1.41 23.29
N ILE A 184 -33.69 2.69 23.48
CA ILE A 184 -34.92 3.16 24.13
C ILE A 184 -35.95 3.73 23.12
N GLN A 185 -35.62 4.00 21.85
CA GLN A 185 -36.58 4.64 20.91
C GLN A 185 -36.52 4.14 19.45
N ASP A 186 -37.70 4.15 18.82
CA ASP A 186 -38.15 3.39 17.65
C ASP A 186 -37.28 3.45 16.37
N ARG A 187 -37.18 2.33 15.65
CA ARG A 187 -35.99 1.87 14.88
C ARG A 187 -36.15 1.85 13.35
N THR A 188 -37.14 2.55 12.79
CA THR A 188 -37.62 2.24 11.43
C THR A 188 -36.98 3.05 10.29
N LYS A 189 -36.43 4.26 10.51
CA LYS A 189 -35.80 5.08 9.44
C LYS A 189 -34.26 5.11 9.42
N THR A 190 -33.58 4.86 10.55
CA THR A 190 -32.11 4.94 10.67
C THR A 190 -31.37 3.63 10.33
N SER A 191 -32.09 2.52 10.17
CA SER A 191 -31.52 1.18 10.01
C SER A 191 -30.68 0.98 8.75
N LYS A 192 -30.98 1.68 7.65
CA LYS A 192 -30.21 1.56 6.37
C LYS A 192 -28.84 2.23 6.47
N LEU A 193 -28.79 3.44 7.02
CA LEU A 193 -27.52 4.18 7.22
C LEU A 193 -26.65 3.47 8.27
N GLU A 194 -27.25 2.99 9.36
CA GLU A 194 -26.53 2.23 10.39
C GLU A 194 -25.91 0.94 9.83
N LYS A 195 -26.68 0.14 9.05
CA LYS A 195 -26.16 -1.07 8.37
C LYS A 195 -25.00 -0.74 7.42
N LEU A 196 -25.11 0.35 6.68
CA LEU A 196 -24.05 0.80 5.77
C LEU A 196 -22.77 1.17 6.54
N MET A 197 -22.90 1.92 7.63
CA MET A 197 -21.76 2.37 8.43
C MET A 197 -21.08 1.20 9.14
N VAL A 198 -21.84 0.24 9.67
CA VAL A 198 -21.29 -1.00 10.24
C VAL A 198 -20.51 -1.77 9.17
N ARG A 199 -21.06 -1.91 7.96
CA ARG A 199 -20.38 -2.62 6.86
C ARG A 199 -19.05 -1.96 6.46
N ILE A 200 -19.03 -0.64 6.31
CA ILE A 200 -17.81 0.12 5.99
C ILE A 200 -16.76 -0.01 7.10
N GLY A 201 -17.19 0.06 8.37
CA GLY A 201 -16.30 -0.13 9.52
C GLY A 201 -15.70 -1.53 9.55
N LEU A 202 -16.50 -2.56 9.27
CA LEU A 202 -16.05 -3.96 9.23
C LEU A 202 -15.02 -4.22 8.12
N TYR A 203 -15.24 -3.66 6.93
CA TYR A 203 -14.24 -3.70 5.85
C TYR A 203 -12.93 -3.00 6.24
N SER A 204 -13.03 -1.86 6.93
CA SER A 204 -11.86 -1.09 7.33
C SER A 204 -11.04 -1.79 8.42
N ILE A 205 -11.71 -2.50 9.35
CA ILE A 205 -11.07 -3.37 10.35
C ILE A 205 -10.43 -4.59 9.67
N LEU A 206 -11.11 -5.21 8.71
CA LEU A 206 -10.56 -6.36 8.01
C LEU A 206 -9.27 -6.01 7.25
N TYR A 207 -9.14 -4.77 6.76
CA TYR A 207 -7.92 -4.27 6.11
C TYR A 207 -6.73 -4.14 7.07
N THR A 208 -6.94 -3.85 8.37
CA THR A 208 -5.81 -3.64 9.29
C THR A 208 -5.01 -4.92 9.51
N VAL A 209 -5.66 -6.09 9.48
CA VAL A 209 -5.02 -7.40 9.72
C VAL A 209 -3.92 -7.74 8.68
N PRO A 210 -4.17 -7.72 7.36
CA PRO A 210 -3.10 -7.95 6.39
C PRO A 210 -2.06 -6.81 6.41
N ALA A 211 -2.46 -5.56 6.67
CA ALA A 211 -1.52 -4.44 6.72
C ALA A 211 -0.52 -4.57 7.89
N THR A 212 -0.99 -4.94 9.09
CA THR A 212 -0.10 -5.20 10.24
C THR A 212 0.82 -6.38 9.99
N PHE A 213 0.30 -7.44 9.36
CA PHE A 213 1.10 -8.62 9.01
C PHE A 213 2.23 -8.27 8.04
N VAL A 214 1.93 -7.51 6.98
CA VAL A 214 2.95 -7.04 6.02
C VAL A 214 4.01 -6.16 6.69
N ILE A 215 3.60 -5.23 7.56
CA ILE A 215 4.54 -4.42 8.34
C ILE A 215 5.42 -5.30 9.23
N GLY A 216 4.85 -6.33 9.86
CA GLY A 216 5.58 -7.31 10.65
C GLY A 216 6.64 -8.06 9.85
N ILE A 217 6.33 -8.45 8.61
CA ILE A 217 7.30 -9.06 7.69
C ILE A 217 8.43 -8.08 7.36
N TYR A 218 8.13 -6.83 7.03
CA TYR A 218 9.19 -5.84 6.75
C TYR A 218 10.08 -5.55 7.96
N PHE A 219 9.52 -5.55 9.17
CA PHE A 219 10.33 -5.44 10.39
C PHE A 219 11.21 -6.67 10.61
N TYR A 220 10.67 -7.86 10.36
CA TYR A 220 11.43 -9.10 10.44
C TYR A 220 12.59 -9.07 9.44
N GLU A 221 12.33 -8.71 8.19
CA GLU A 221 13.35 -8.53 7.16
C GLU A 221 14.40 -7.50 7.59
N LEU A 222 13.99 -6.32 8.04
CA LEU A 222 14.93 -5.27 8.49
C LEU A 222 15.82 -5.74 9.65
N ARG A 223 15.32 -6.62 10.53
CA ARG A 223 16.05 -7.11 11.70
C ARG A 223 17.06 -8.20 11.34
N TYR A 224 16.70 -9.13 10.46
CA TYR A 224 17.51 -10.32 10.16
C TYR A 224 18.36 -10.21 8.89
N ARG A 225 18.13 -9.18 8.06
CA ARG A 225 18.87 -8.94 6.83
C ARG A 225 20.39 -8.92 6.99
N ALA A 226 20.92 -8.23 8.01
CA ALA A 226 22.36 -8.19 8.25
C ALA A 226 22.95 -9.60 8.47
N THR A 227 22.23 -10.46 9.19
CA THR A 227 22.63 -11.85 9.43
C THR A 227 22.59 -12.69 8.14
N TRP A 228 21.65 -12.42 7.22
CA TRP A 228 21.60 -13.12 5.93
C TRP A 228 22.70 -12.66 4.97
N GLU A 229 23.07 -11.38 5.02
CA GLU A 229 24.15 -10.81 4.20
C GLU A 229 25.54 -11.26 4.70
N GLU A 230 25.71 -11.45 6.01
CA GLU A 230 26.97 -11.94 6.62
C GLU A 230 27.19 -13.45 6.45
N ASN A 231 26.13 -14.21 6.15
CA ASN A 231 26.19 -15.67 6.03
C ASN A 231 25.72 -16.13 4.63
N PRO A 232 26.48 -15.78 3.56
CA PRO A 232 26.21 -16.33 2.26
C PRO A 232 26.45 -17.84 2.37
N PHE A 233 25.45 -18.65 2.09
CA PHE A 233 25.60 -20.10 2.00
C PHE A 233 26.74 -20.46 1.03
N CYS A 234 27.96 -20.59 1.53
CA CYS A 234 29.09 -21.25 0.88
C CYS A 234 30.21 -21.50 1.90
N ASP A 235 30.00 -22.47 2.80
CA ASP A 235 31.12 -23.17 3.46
C ASP A 235 31.88 -24.07 2.46
N ASP A 236 31.33 -24.31 1.25
CA ASP A 236 31.85 -25.21 0.20
C ASP A 236 31.79 -24.59 -1.21
N CYS A 237 32.19 -23.33 -1.38
CA CYS A 237 32.49 -22.82 -2.73
C CYS A 237 33.96 -23.16 -3.07
N PRO A 238 34.26 -24.12 -3.96
CA PRO A 238 35.63 -24.34 -4.42
C PRO A 238 36.12 -23.08 -5.12
N ASN A 239 37.23 -22.53 -4.62
CA ASN A 239 37.89 -21.32 -5.11
C ASN A 239 37.90 -21.22 -6.65
N LEU A 240 36.98 -20.43 -7.21
CA LEU A 240 37.01 -19.97 -8.61
C LEU A 240 37.68 -18.60 -8.74
N LEU A 241 38.73 -18.39 -7.95
CA LEU A 241 39.73 -17.34 -8.18
C LEU A 241 41.12 -17.87 -7.80
N ARG A 242 41.65 -18.74 -8.66
CA ARG A 242 43.09 -18.79 -8.96
C ARG A 242 43.28 -19.28 -10.39
#